data_AF-A0A857VGR3-F1
#
_entry.id   AF-A0A857VGR3-F1
#
_cell.length_a   1.000
_cell.length_b   1.000
_cell.length_c   1.000
_cell.angle_alpha   90.00
_cell.angle_beta   90.00
_cell.angle_gamma   90.00
#
_symmetry.space_group_name_H-M   'P 1'
#
loop_
_entity.id
_entity.type
_entity.pdbx_description
1 polymer ?
#
loop_
_entity_poly.entity_id
_entity_poly.type
_entity_poly.pdbx_seq_one_letter_code
_entity_poly.pdbx_strand_id
1 'polypeptide(L)'
;MGILKKTVTALGLSATVFGLVLSGAPVANATEGVVFSDAVGLSKDGSLWLYQNNAIPGWPFSGGSTKIGQGFNKYTNITFADMDGDGRPDIVAYSKNQKAQVFRNNGSATTPFADKPVASDIDHRGGAVFAKLNGKDSPVSHVYVDANGNLMAGKVYLRYKKLEGTYDFVSDEARQIGHGWNNARSIVAGDLNGDGYDDIVAVRQDGTMWAYLNRGRDNKTTMFESGRQIGHGWNGFDTIMLGDMNTDGLADIVGRTKDGRLLQYTNSGNMNWPFSSGSAEVGHGWNGFKSVHLTNMW
;
A
#
# COMPACT_ATOMS: atom_id res chain seq x y z
N MET A 1 16.39 -16.85 58.60
CA MET A 1 15.34 -16.25 57.73
C MET A 1 16.04 -15.78 56.45
N GLY A 2 16.25 -16.70 55.50
CA GLY A 2 17.01 -16.45 54.28
C GLY A 2 16.09 -16.59 53.08
N ILE A 3 15.94 -15.51 52.32
CA ILE A 3 15.08 -15.45 51.13
C ILE A 3 15.90 -15.98 49.95
N LEU A 4 15.52 -17.16 49.45
CA LEU A 4 16.01 -17.73 48.20
C LEU A 4 15.51 -16.89 47.02
N LYS A 5 16.43 -16.15 46.38
CA LYS A 5 16.21 -15.61 45.03
C LYS A 5 16.22 -16.78 44.04
N LYS A 6 15.06 -17.11 43.47
CA LYS A 6 14.98 -18.01 42.32
C LYS A 6 15.47 -17.26 41.09
N THR A 7 16.65 -17.61 40.62
CA THR A 7 17.12 -17.34 39.26
C THR A 7 16.27 -18.19 38.32
N VAL A 8 15.42 -17.57 37.51
CA VAL A 8 14.80 -18.26 36.37
C VAL A 8 15.79 -18.15 35.22
N THR A 9 16.54 -19.23 34.99
CA THR A 9 17.28 -19.44 33.75
C THR A 9 16.24 -19.67 32.66
N ALA A 10 16.05 -18.69 31.78
CA ALA A 10 15.21 -18.87 30.60
C ALA A 10 15.88 -19.92 29.69
N LEU A 11 15.35 -21.14 29.76
CA LEU A 11 15.60 -22.20 28.79
C LEU A 11 15.27 -21.68 27.40
N GLY A 12 16.19 -21.92 26.46
CA GLY A 12 16.05 -21.57 25.06
C GLY A 12 14.70 -22.02 24.51
N LEU A 13 13.89 -21.03 24.15
CA LEU A 13 12.89 -21.17 23.11
C LEU A 13 13.51 -20.55 21.87
N SER A 14 13.95 -21.41 20.95
CA SER A 14 14.07 -21.06 19.54
C SER A 14 12.67 -20.65 19.09
N ALA A 15 12.38 -19.35 19.10
CA ALA A 15 11.24 -18.83 18.37
C ALA A 15 11.56 -19.04 16.89
N THR A 16 11.07 -20.14 16.35
CA THR A 16 10.94 -20.31 14.91
C THR A 16 9.84 -19.33 14.48
N VAL A 17 10.22 -18.08 14.25
CA VAL A 17 9.32 -17.06 13.70
C VAL A 17 9.12 -17.40 12.24
N PHE A 18 7.94 -17.93 11.92
CA PHE A 18 7.48 -18.13 10.55
C PHE A 18 7.37 -16.77 9.86
N GLY A 19 7.93 -16.68 8.66
CA GLY A 19 7.47 -15.78 7.61
C GLY A 19 7.80 -14.31 7.81
N LEU A 20 8.96 -13.89 7.31
CA LEU A 20 9.02 -12.61 6.61
C LEU A 20 7.97 -12.68 5.49
N VAL A 21 6.88 -11.98 5.67
CA VAL A 21 5.85 -11.83 4.65
C VAL A 21 5.71 -10.33 4.46
N LEU A 22 5.29 -9.90 3.28
CA LEU A 22 4.81 -8.53 3.00
C LEU A 22 3.58 -8.12 3.86
N SER A 23 3.46 -8.69 5.07
CA SER A 23 2.52 -8.43 6.15
C SER A 23 3.29 -8.28 7.49
N GLY A 24 4.53 -7.77 7.42
CA GLY A 24 5.43 -7.42 8.53
C GLY A 24 5.82 -8.54 9.50
N ALA A 25 7.13 -8.84 9.49
CA ALA A 25 7.74 -9.57 10.59
C ALA A 25 7.79 -8.67 11.84
N PRO A 26 7.66 -9.23 13.07
CA PRO A 26 7.96 -8.47 14.27
C PRO A 26 9.41 -7.97 14.19
N VAL A 27 9.57 -6.65 14.21
CA VAL A 27 10.88 -6.01 14.30
C VAL A 27 11.53 -6.47 15.60
N ALA A 28 12.84 -6.77 15.62
CA ALA A 28 13.56 -7.22 16.81
C ALA A 28 13.44 -6.31 18.05
N ASN A 29 12.90 -5.09 17.88
CA ASN A 29 12.63 -4.09 18.91
C ASN A 29 11.14 -3.70 19.04
N ALA A 30 10.23 -4.37 18.34
CA ALA A 30 8.79 -4.11 18.43
C ALA A 30 8.10 -5.17 19.29
N THR A 31 7.06 -4.76 20.03
CA THR A 31 6.19 -5.68 20.74
C THR A 31 5.52 -6.63 19.73
N GLU A 32 5.33 -7.90 20.09
CA GLU A 32 4.60 -8.87 19.26
C GLU A 32 3.27 -8.25 18.77
N GLY A 33 3.02 -8.32 17.46
CA GLY A 33 1.79 -7.81 16.84
C GLY A 33 1.84 -6.35 16.36
N VAL A 34 2.94 -5.62 16.58
CA VAL A 34 3.17 -4.32 15.95
C VAL A 34 3.75 -4.55 14.56
N VAL A 35 3.07 -4.03 13.54
CA VAL A 35 3.41 -4.26 12.15
C VAL A 35 3.59 -2.90 11.49
N PHE A 36 4.69 -2.70 10.76
CA PHE A 36 5.00 -1.44 10.05
C PHE A 36 4.83 -1.61 8.55
N SER A 37 4.47 -0.53 7.83
CA SER A 37 4.52 -0.54 6.37
C SER A 37 5.96 -0.72 5.88
N ASP A 38 6.21 -1.74 5.06
CA ASP A 38 7.47 -1.93 4.33
C ASP A 38 7.46 -1.15 3.02
N ALA A 39 8.62 -1.02 2.38
CA ALA A 39 8.74 -0.45 1.05
C ALA A 39 9.19 -1.49 0.01
N VAL A 40 8.60 -1.43 -1.19
CA VAL A 40 9.01 -2.25 -2.34
C VAL A 40 9.41 -1.36 -3.51
N GLY A 41 10.63 -1.53 -3.99
CA GLY A 41 11.15 -0.89 -5.19
C GLY A 41 11.10 -1.82 -6.41
N LEU A 42 10.50 -1.36 -7.51
CA LEU A 42 10.62 -1.99 -8.82
C LEU A 42 11.76 -1.34 -9.61
N SER A 43 12.84 -2.09 -9.82
CA SER A 43 14.02 -1.62 -10.55
C SER A 43 13.76 -1.57 -12.06
N LYS A 44 14.56 -0.77 -12.78
CA LYS A 44 14.45 -0.63 -14.24
C LYS A 44 14.70 -1.94 -15.00
N ASP A 45 15.49 -2.84 -14.42
CA ASP A 45 15.75 -4.21 -14.92
C ASP A 45 14.60 -5.19 -14.64
N GLY A 46 13.56 -4.77 -13.91
CA GLY A 46 12.43 -5.60 -13.55
C GLY A 46 12.61 -6.43 -12.28
N SER A 47 13.67 -6.19 -11.51
CA SER A 47 13.85 -6.77 -10.17
C SER A 47 12.96 -6.08 -9.14
N LEU A 48 12.40 -6.85 -8.21
CA LEU A 48 11.67 -6.33 -7.05
C LEU A 48 12.55 -6.46 -5.80
N TRP A 49 12.65 -5.36 -5.05
CA TRP A 49 13.45 -5.27 -3.84
C TRP A 49 12.57 -4.83 -2.67
N LEU A 50 12.49 -5.67 -1.63
CA LEU A 50 11.83 -5.38 -0.37
C LEU A 50 12.81 -4.69 0.57
N TYR A 51 12.36 -3.60 1.17
CA TYR A 51 13.03 -2.83 2.21
C TYR A 51 12.13 -2.85 3.43
N GLN A 52 12.54 -3.61 4.44
CA GLN A 52 11.72 -3.74 5.63
C GLN A 52 11.85 -2.53 6.53
N ASN A 53 10.72 -2.09 7.08
CA ASN A 53 10.71 -1.06 8.10
C ASN A 53 11.13 -1.69 9.44
N ASN A 54 12.31 -1.27 9.93
CA ASN A 54 12.89 -1.77 11.17
C ASN A 54 12.56 -0.87 12.39
N ALA A 55 11.52 -0.04 12.29
CA ALA A 55 11.04 0.86 13.33
C ALA A 55 12.09 1.87 13.84
N ILE A 56 13.18 2.09 13.12
CA ILE A 56 14.17 3.12 13.49
C ILE A 56 13.59 4.48 13.10
N PRO A 57 13.34 5.40 14.05
CA PRO A 57 12.80 6.71 13.75
C PRO A 57 13.66 7.45 12.75
N GLY A 58 13.04 7.96 11.70
CA GLY A 58 13.72 8.66 10.61
C GLY A 58 14.52 7.75 9.68
N TRP A 59 14.95 6.55 10.05
CA TRP A 59 15.75 5.69 9.14
C TRP A 59 15.23 4.24 9.06
N PRO A 60 13.93 4.04 8.76
CA PRO A 60 13.26 2.74 8.87
C PRO A 60 13.77 1.68 7.88
N PHE A 61 14.29 2.08 6.71
CA PHE A 61 14.70 1.15 5.66
C PHE A 61 16.20 0.82 5.67
N SER A 62 16.83 0.92 6.84
CA SER A 62 18.29 0.80 6.99
C SER A 62 18.80 -0.64 7.14
N GLY A 63 17.91 -1.62 7.27
CA GLY A 63 18.24 -3.04 7.41
C GLY A 63 18.78 -3.73 6.15
N GLY A 64 18.93 -2.99 5.05
CA GLY A 64 19.26 -3.55 3.74
C GLY A 64 18.01 -3.95 2.95
N SER A 65 18.21 -4.64 1.83
CA SER A 65 17.14 -5.00 0.90
C SER A 65 17.20 -6.46 0.49
N THR A 66 16.04 -7.09 0.33
CA THR A 66 15.89 -8.47 -0.12
C THR A 66 15.29 -8.49 -1.51
N LYS A 67 15.91 -9.21 -2.47
CA LYS A 67 15.30 -9.42 -3.78
C LYS A 67 14.15 -10.41 -3.63
N ILE A 68 12.95 -9.99 -3.99
CA ILE A 68 11.69 -10.76 -3.81
C ILE A 68 11.00 -11.12 -5.13
N GLY A 69 11.57 -10.69 -6.26
CA GLY A 69 11.03 -11.00 -7.58
C GLY A 69 11.90 -10.47 -8.71
N GLN A 70 11.60 -10.91 -9.92
CA GLN A 70 12.28 -10.50 -11.15
C GLN A 70 11.37 -10.68 -12.38
N GLY A 71 11.78 -10.13 -13.53
CA GLY A 71 11.02 -10.26 -14.78
C GLY A 71 9.85 -9.27 -14.91
N PHE A 72 9.81 -8.23 -14.07
CA PHE A 72 8.76 -7.20 -14.10
C PHE A 72 9.06 -6.05 -15.07
N ASN A 73 10.18 -6.09 -15.81
CA ASN A 73 10.60 -5.05 -16.76
C ASN A 73 9.61 -4.84 -17.92
N LYS A 74 8.85 -5.89 -18.27
CA LYS A 74 7.79 -5.82 -19.29
C LYS A 74 6.55 -5.05 -18.84
N TYR A 75 6.33 -4.87 -17.53
CA TYR A 75 5.20 -4.13 -16.98
C TYR A 75 5.52 -2.64 -16.90
N THR A 76 4.56 -1.78 -17.18
CA THR A 76 4.67 -0.33 -17.02
C THR A 76 4.62 0.11 -15.58
N ASN A 77 3.85 -0.57 -14.75
CA ASN A 77 3.73 -0.30 -13.32
C ASN A 77 3.30 -1.57 -12.58
N ILE A 78 3.47 -1.57 -11.27
CA ILE A 78 2.88 -2.55 -10.36
C ILE A 78 2.11 -1.80 -9.28
N THR A 79 1.31 -2.52 -8.51
CA THR A 79 0.74 -2.07 -7.24
C THR A 79 0.45 -3.30 -6.39
N PHE A 80 0.14 -3.06 -5.12
CA PHE A 80 -0.08 -4.11 -4.12
C PHE A 80 -1.51 -4.05 -3.62
N ALA A 81 -2.16 -5.21 -3.57
CA ALA A 81 -3.52 -5.34 -3.06
C ALA A 81 -3.74 -6.78 -2.59
N ASP A 82 -4.46 -6.98 -1.49
CA ASP A 82 -4.89 -8.31 -1.05
C ASP A 82 -6.04 -8.79 -1.94
N MET A 83 -5.70 -9.52 -3.01
CA MET A 83 -6.66 -9.86 -4.05
C MET A 83 -7.43 -11.14 -3.71
N ASP A 84 -6.88 -12.04 -2.92
CA ASP A 84 -7.53 -13.29 -2.54
C ASP A 84 -8.11 -13.30 -1.11
N GLY A 85 -7.93 -12.22 -0.35
CA GLY A 85 -8.47 -12.07 1.00
C GLY A 85 -7.69 -12.83 2.07
N ASP A 86 -6.46 -13.25 1.77
CA ASP A 86 -5.62 -14.01 2.72
C ASP A 86 -4.80 -13.13 3.67
N GLY A 87 -4.97 -11.80 3.55
CA GLY A 87 -4.32 -10.80 4.39
C GLY A 87 -2.89 -10.48 3.96
N ARG A 88 -2.39 -11.07 2.87
CA ARG A 88 -1.12 -10.71 2.26
C ARG A 88 -1.35 -9.91 0.97
N PRO A 89 -0.61 -8.82 0.76
CA PRO A 89 -0.72 -8.10 -0.50
C PRO A 89 -0.13 -8.93 -1.65
N ASP A 90 -0.92 -9.09 -2.70
CA ASP A 90 -0.54 -9.62 -4.01
C ASP A 90 -0.04 -8.49 -4.92
N ILE A 91 0.72 -8.83 -5.95
CA ILE A 91 1.09 -7.87 -6.98
C ILE A 91 0.06 -7.84 -8.08
N VAL A 92 -0.43 -6.65 -8.41
CA VAL A 92 -1.12 -6.37 -9.67
C VAL A 92 -0.15 -5.64 -10.61
N ALA A 93 0.20 -6.28 -11.71
CA ALA A 93 1.18 -5.81 -12.67
C ALA A 93 0.52 -5.38 -13.99
N TYR A 94 0.81 -4.16 -14.45
CA TYR A 94 0.18 -3.54 -15.61
C TYR A 94 1.11 -3.52 -16.81
N SER A 95 0.64 -3.87 -18.00
CA SER A 95 1.44 -3.76 -19.23
C SER A 95 0.78 -2.81 -20.24
N LYS A 96 1.54 -2.28 -21.21
CA LYS A 96 1.01 -1.33 -22.21
C LYS A 96 -0.09 -1.92 -23.10
N ASN A 97 0.00 -3.23 -23.39
CA ASN A 97 -0.76 -3.89 -24.45
C ASN A 97 -1.54 -5.12 -23.97
N GLN A 98 -1.37 -5.50 -22.71
CA GLN A 98 -2.09 -6.59 -22.07
C GLN A 98 -2.69 -6.03 -20.79
N LYS A 99 -3.95 -6.37 -20.59
CA LYS A 99 -4.69 -6.24 -19.35
C LYS A 99 -3.85 -6.67 -18.12
N ALA A 100 -4.19 -6.19 -16.92
CA ALA A 100 -3.36 -6.43 -15.74
C ALA A 100 -3.26 -7.92 -15.38
N GLN A 101 -2.15 -8.29 -14.76
CA GLN A 101 -1.82 -9.64 -14.33
C GLN A 101 -1.59 -9.68 -12.82
N VAL A 102 -2.05 -10.73 -12.14
CA VAL A 102 -1.92 -10.85 -10.68
C VAL A 102 -0.89 -11.92 -10.33
N PHE A 103 0.04 -11.59 -9.46
CA PHE A 103 1.01 -12.51 -8.87
C PHE A 103 0.67 -12.67 -7.40
N ARG A 104 0.20 -13.87 -7.05
CA ARG A 104 -0.19 -14.19 -5.68
C ARG A 104 1.02 -14.25 -4.76
N ASN A 105 0.89 -13.68 -3.58
CA ASN A 105 1.86 -13.77 -2.51
C ASN A 105 1.69 -15.07 -1.72
N ASN A 106 2.71 -15.93 -1.77
CA ASN A 106 2.70 -17.24 -1.11
C ASN A 106 3.23 -17.22 0.33
N GLY A 107 3.66 -16.06 0.86
CA GLY A 107 4.22 -15.93 2.20
C GLY A 107 5.69 -16.35 2.35
N SER A 108 6.40 -16.61 1.26
CA SER A 108 7.84 -16.87 1.28
C SER A 108 8.62 -15.58 1.48
N ALA A 109 9.59 -15.60 2.40
CA ALA A 109 10.47 -14.47 2.72
C ALA A 109 11.39 -14.02 1.58
N THR A 110 11.73 -14.94 0.68
CA THR A 110 12.72 -14.70 -0.37
C THR A 110 12.15 -14.87 -1.77
N THR A 111 11.04 -15.59 -1.90
CA THR A 111 10.37 -15.89 -3.17
C THR A 111 8.84 -15.79 -3.02
N PRO A 112 8.30 -14.65 -2.54
CA PRO A 112 6.87 -14.49 -2.25
C PRO A 112 5.99 -14.64 -3.50
N PHE A 113 6.54 -14.32 -4.68
CA PHE A 113 5.80 -14.34 -5.93
C PHE A 113 6.29 -15.46 -6.83
N ALA A 114 5.35 -16.21 -7.41
CA ALA A 114 5.65 -17.20 -8.43
C ALA A 114 6.18 -16.54 -9.72
N ASP A 115 6.89 -17.31 -10.55
CA ASP A 115 7.44 -16.83 -11.84
C ASP A 115 6.35 -16.49 -12.88
N LYS A 116 5.10 -16.89 -12.63
CA LYS A 116 3.96 -16.70 -13.53
C LYS A 116 2.77 -16.10 -12.78
N PRO A 117 1.97 -15.26 -13.45
CA PRO A 117 0.75 -14.74 -12.85
C PRO A 117 -0.29 -15.84 -12.66
N VAL A 118 -1.09 -15.72 -11.61
CA VAL A 118 -2.21 -16.64 -11.30
C VAL A 118 -3.50 -16.23 -12.00
N ALA A 119 -3.61 -14.95 -12.40
CA ALA A 119 -4.72 -14.42 -13.17
C ALA A 119 -4.21 -13.36 -14.14
N SER A 120 -4.94 -13.17 -15.24
CA SER A 120 -4.66 -12.17 -16.25
C SER A 120 -5.97 -11.55 -16.73
N ASP A 121 -5.90 -10.59 -17.63
CA ASP A 121 -7.07 -10.04 -18.29
C ASP A 121 -7.95 -9.11 -17.45
N ILE A 122 -7.33 -8.36 -16.54
CA ILE A 122 -7.96 -7.24 -15.82
C ILE A 122 -7.97 -5.97 -16.69
N ASP A 123 -9.15 -5.44 -17.01
CA ASP A 123 -9.25 -4.13 -17.65
C ASP A 123 -8.72 -3.05 -16.69
N HIS A 124 -7.53 -2.52 -17.00
CA HIS A 124 -6.90 -1.48 -16.22
C HIS A 124 -7.08 -0.14 -16.93
N ARG A 125 -7.63 0.81 -16.19
CA ARG A 125 -7.74 2.20 -16.61
C ARG A 125 -6.62 2.97 -15.95
N GLY A 126 -5.77 3.61 -16.75
CA GLY A 126 -4.53 4.25 -16.29
C GLY A 126 -4.72 5.15 -15.07
N GLY A 127 -3.82 5.02 -14.09
CA GLY A 127 -3.83 5.87 -12.88
C GLY A 127 -4.75 5.37 -11.77
N ALA A 128 -5.22 4.13 -11.86
CA ALA A 128 -6.06 3.56 -10.84
C ALA A 128 -5.29 3.13 -9.58
N VAL A 129 -6.01 3.13 -8.46
CA VAL A 129 -5.53 2.71 -7.13
C VAL A 129 -6.41 1.60 -6.59
N PHE A 130 -5.87 0.80 -5.68
CA PHE A 130 -6.65 -0.20 -4.94
C PHE A 130 -6.96 0.30 -3.54
N ALA A 131 -8.18 0.05 -3.07
CA ALA A 131 -8.66 0.54 -1.79
C ALA A 131 -9.67 -0.41 -1.13
N LYS A 132 -9.56 -0.65 0.17
CA LYS A 132 -10.52 -1.33 1.05
C LYS A 132 -11.69 -0.41 1.40
N LEU A 133 -12.41 0.03 0.37
CA LEU A 133 -13.49 1.02 0.50
C LEU A 133 -14.70 0.57 1.34
N ASN A 134 -14.88 -0.74 1.53
CA ASN A 134 -16.02 -1.33 2.25
C ASN A 134 -15.57 -2.09 3.51
N GLY A 135 -14.44 -1.68 4.08
CA GLY A 135 -13.85 -2.26 5.27
C GLY A 135 -12.71 -3.23 4.95
N LYS A 136 -11.83 -3.45 5.93
CA LYS A 136 -10.63 -4.30 5.81
C LYS A 136 -10.87 -5.72 5.28
N ASP A 137 -11.99 -6.33 5.68
CA ASP A 137 -12.36 -7.70 5.29
C ASP A 137 -13.08 -7.76 3.93
N SER A 138 -13.34 -6.63 3.30
CA SER A 138 -13.94 -6.58 1.96
C SER A 138 -12.89 -6.92 0.88
N PRO A 139 -13.33 -7.49 -0.26
CA PRO A 139 -12.59 -7.40 -1.50
C PRO A 139 -12.11 -5.96 -1.76
N VAL A 140 -10.88 -5.84 -2.27
CA VAL A 140 -10.33 -4.56 -2.68
C VAL A 140 -11.16 -3.96 -3.82
N SER A 141 -11.25 -2.64 -3.85
CA SER A 141 -11.88 -1.90 -4.94
C SER A 141 -10.81 -1.30 -5.84
N HIS A 142 -10.99 -1.44 -7.13
CA HIS A 142 -10.21 -0.71 -8.13
C HIS A 142 -10.87 0.65 -8.35
N VAL A 143 -10.14 1.72 -8.07
CA VAL A 143 -10.62 3.11 -8.08
C VAL A 143 -9.88 3.89 -9.14
N TYR A 144 -10.60 4.58 -10.04
CA TYR A 144 -10.00 5.32 -11.15
C TYR A 144 -10.84 6.53 -11.55
N VAL A 145 -10.25 7.44 -12.34
CA VAL A 145 -10.97 8.58 -12.93
C VAL A 145 -11.31 8.26 -14.39
N ASP A 146 -12.57 8.38 -14.78
CA ASP A 146 -13.01 8.16 -16.17
C ASP A 146 -12.69 9.36 -17.08
N ALA A 147 -12.94 9.22 -18.39
CA ALA A 147 -12.68 10.27 -19.37
C ALA A 147 -13.54 11.55 -19.19
N ASN A 148 -14.60 11.48 -18.39
CA ASN A 148 -15.46 12.62 -18.06
C ASN A 148 -15.05 13.29 -16.74
N GLY A 149 -14.08 12.74 -16.02
CA GLY A 149 -13.65 13.23 -14.71
C GLY A 149 -14.49 12.72 -13.54
N ASN A 150 -15.18 11.59 -13.72
CA ASN A 150 -15.89 10.93 -12.62
C ASN A 150 -14.95 9.97 -11.91
N LEU A 151 -15.02 9.94 -10.58
CA LEU A 151 -14.36 8.90 -9.79
C LEU A 151 -15.24 7.65 -9.85
N MET A 152 -14.63 6.53 -10.24
CA MET A 152 -15.27 5.25 -10.43
C MET A 152 -14.66 4.22 -9.48
N ALA A 153 -15.47 3.32 -8.94
CA ALA A 153 -14.98 2.17 -8.16
C ALA A 153 -15.75 0.89 -8.48
N GLY A 154 -15.05 -0.24 -8.51
CA GLY A 154 -15.63 -1.58 -8.60
C GLY A 154 -14.83 -2.56 -7.77
N LYS A 155 -15.50 -3.52 -7.12
CA LYS A 155 -14.82 -4.58 -6.35
C LYS A 155 -14.06 -5.48 -7.30
N VAL A 156 -12.90 -5.92 -6.84
CA VAL A 156 -11.94 -6.71 -7.61
C VAL A 156 -11.29 -7.74 -6.68
N TYR A 157 -11.28 -9.02 -7.08
CA TYR A 157 -10.68 -10.09 -6.28
C TYR A 157 -10.35 -11.33 -7.13
N LEU A 158 -9.51 -12.19 -6.58
CA LEU A 158 -9.24 -13.53 -7.06
C LEU A 158 -10.20 -14.51 -6.38
N ARG A 159 -10.77 -15.42 -7.16
CA ARG A 159 -11.55 -16.55 -6.66
C ARG A 159 -10.84 -17.85 -6.99
N TYR A 160 -10.66 -18.71 -5.99
CA TYR A 160 -10.01 -19.99 -6.18
C TYR A 160 -10.98 -21.02 -6.78
N LYS A 161 -10.62 -21.55 -7.96
CA LYS A 161 -11.35 -22.61 -8.66
C LYS A 161 -10.81 -23.97 -8.23
N LYS A 162 -11.29 -24.46 -7.08
CA LYS A 162 -10.81 -25.69 -6.44
C LYS A 162 -10.71 -26.91 -7.36
N LEU A 163 -11.65 -27.07 -8.30
CA LEU A 163 -11.66 -28.21 -9.23
C LEU A 163 -10.57 -28.13 -10.30
N GLU A 164 -10.09 -26.93 -10.60
CA GLU A 164 -9.07 -26.68 -11.65
C GLU A 164 -7.69 -26.42 -11.04
N GLY A 165 -7.61 -26.14 -9.74
CA GLY A 165 -6.35 -25.74 -9.10
C GLY A 165 -5.87 -24.36 -9.57
N THR A 166 -6.77 -23.51 -10.05
CA THR A 166 -6.48 -22.20 -10.63
C THR A 166 -7.23 -21.08 -9.92
N TYR A 167 -6.91 -19.83 -10.27
CA TYR A 167 -7.68 -18.66 -9.85
C TYR A 167 -8.39 -18.05 -11.06
N ASP A 168 -9.60 -17.56 -10.86
CA ASP A 168 -10.21 -16.60 -11.78
C ASP A 168 -10.26 -15.20 -11.18
N PHE A 169 -10.14 -14.23 -12.07
CA PHE A 169 -10.32 -12.84 -11.73
C PHE A 169 -11.81 -12.50 -11.73
N VAL A 170 -12.28 -11.86 -10.66
CA VAL A 170 -13.65 -11.39 -10.54
C VAL A 170 -13.63 -9.88 -10.34
N SER A 171 -14.40 -9.17 -11.15
CA SER A 171 -14.63 -7.74 -11.00
C SER A 171 -16.11 -7.41 -11.16
N ASP A 172 -16.61 -6.55 -10.29
CA ASP A 172 -17.92 -5.94 -10.47
C ASP A 172 -17.85 -4.80 -11.50
N GLU A 173 -19.00 -4.47 -12.09
CA GLU A 173 -19.11 -3.24 -12.89
C GLU A 173 -18.75 -2.03 -12.04
N ALA A 174 -17.82 -1.21 -12.55
CA ALA A 174 -17.41 0.01 -11.89
C ALA A 174 -18.55 1.02 -11.86
N ARG A 175 -18.77 1.62 -10.69
CA ARG A 175 -19.83 2.58 -10.42
C ARG A 175 -19.24 3.95 -10.13
N GLN A 176 -19.95 5.00 -10.51
CA GLN A 176 -19.57 6.35 -10.16
C GLN A 176 -19.75 6.59 -8.66
N ILE A 177 -18.68 7.05 -8.01
CA ILE A 177 -18.59 7.38 -6.58
C ILE A 177 -18.17 8.83 -6.33
N GLY A 178 -17.91 9.60 -7.40
CA GLY A 178 -17.59 11.02 -7.33
C GLY A 178 -17.60 11.70 -8.70
N HIS A 179 -17.47 13.02 -8.72
CA HIS A 179 -17.39 13.84 -9.93
C HIS A 179 -16.39 14.99 -9.76
N GLY A 180 -15.90 15.56 -10.87
CA GLY A 180 -15.01 16.74 -10.84
C GLY A 180 -13.53 16.44 -10.59
N TRP A 181 -13.07 15.21 -10.88
CA TRP A 181 -11.70 14.75 -10.61
C TRP A 181 -10.69 15.09 -11.72
N ASN A 182 -11.10 15.83 -12.76
CA ASN A 182 -10.25 16.20 -13.90
C ASN A 182 -8.98 16.99 -13.53
N ASN A 183 -8.96 17.62 -12.36
CA ASN A 183 -7.81 18.38 -11.87
C ASN A 183 -6.84 17.55 -11.01
N ALA A 184 -7.16 16.28 -10.72
CA ALA A 184 -6.27 15.39 -9.98
C ALA A 184 -5.11 14.97 -10.88
N ARG A 185 -3.88 15.25 -10.43
CA ARG A 185 -2.64 14.73 -11.03
C ARG A 185 -2.36 13.30 -10.56
N SER A 186 -2.69 13.02 -9.31
CA SER A 186 -2.51 11.72 -8.68
C SER A 186 -3.62 11.50 -7.66
N ILE A 187 -4.04 10.25 -7.53
CA ILE A 187 -4.86 9.77 -6.41
C ILE A 187 -4.10 8.65 -5.70
N VAL A 188 -4.29 8.53 -4.39
CA VAL A 188 -3.81 7.45 -3.53
C VAL A 188 -4.90 7.13 -2.51
N ALA A 189 -4.86 5.92 -1.94
CA ALA A 189 -5.85 5.47 -0.97
C ALA A 189 -5.18 4.89 0.28
N GLY A 190 -5.85 5.05 1.41
CA GLY A 190 -5.43 4.56 2.73
C GLY A 190 -6.33 5.14 3.82
N ASP A 191 -6.43 4.44 4.95
CA ASP A 191 -7.21 4.86 6.11
C ASP A 191 -6.55 6.06 6.84
N LEU A 192 -6.98 7.29 6.57
CA LEU A 192 -6.38 8.48 7.18
C LEU A 192 -6.93 8.77 8.58
N ASN A 193 -8.14 8.29 8.88
CA ASN A 193 -8.88 8.65 10.10
C ASN A 193 -8.96 7.50 11.12
N GLY A 194 -8.47 6.31 10.77
CA GLY A 194 -8.42 5.12 11.61
C GLY A 194 -9.77 4.40 11.76
N ASP A 195 -10.71 4.59 10.83
CA ASP A 195 -12.05 4.00 10.91
C ASP A 195 -12.17 2.62 10.24
N GLY A 196 -11.07 2.13 9.65
CA GLY A 196 -10.98 0.84 8.98
C GLY A 196 -11.49 0.84 7.53
N TYR A 197 -11.78 2.02 6.97
CA TYR A 197 -12.16 2.19 5.57
C TYR A 197 -11.16 3.10 4.88
N ASP A 198 -10.66 2.69 3.72
CA ASP A 198 -9.74 3.54 2.98
C ASP A 198 -10.41 4.83 2.50
N ASP A 199 -9.71 5.93 2.75
CA ASP A 199 -9.99 7.26 2.23
C ASP A 199 -9.27 7.50 0.90
N ILE A 200 -9.66 8.57 0.20
CA ILE A 200 -8.96 9.00 -1.02
C ILE A 200 -8.23 10.32 -0.78
N VAL A 201 -6.95 10.36 -1.13
CA VAL A 201 -6.17 11.59 -1.23
C VAL A 201 -5.89 11.89 -2.69
N ALA A 202 -6.20 13.12 -3.11
CA ALA A 202 -5.86 13.64 -4.43
C ALA A 202 -4.81 14.74 -4.32
N VAL A 203 -3.76 14.66 -5.12
CA VAL A 203 -2.91 15.82 -5.42
C VAL A 203 -3.37 16.41 -6.73
N ARG A 204 -3.78 17.67 -6.68
CA ARG A 204 -4.24 18.43 -7.84
C ARG A 204 -3.06 19.01 -8.62
N GLN A 205 -3.30 19.41 -9.87
CA GLN A 205 -2.29 20.00 -10.76
C GLN A 205 -1.65 21.27 -10.19
N ASP A 206 -2.39 22.06 -9.39
CA ASP A 206 -1.89 23.25 -8.70
C ASP A 206 -0.99 22.91 -7.47
N GLY A 207 -0.81 21.63 -7.16
CA GLY A 207 -0.01 21.16 -6.03
C GLY A 207 -0.73 21.17 -4.69
N THR A 208 -2.02 21.51 -4.66
CA THR A 208 -2.86 21.32 -3.48
C THR A 208 -3.19 19.85 -3.28
N MET A 209 -3.31 19.45 -2.02
CA MET A 209 -3.66 18.09 -1.63
C MET A 209 -5.02 18.10 -0.94
N TRP A 210 -5.89 17.18 -1.32
CA TRP A 210 -7.28 17.11 -0.89
C TRP A 210 -7.61 15.70 -0.41
N ALA A 211 -8.23 15.59 0.77
CA ALA A 211 -8.75 14.34 1.28
C ALA A 211 -10.27 14.27 1.09
N TYR A 212 -10.73 13.07 0.81
CA TYR A 212 -12.13 12.69 0.71
C TYR A 212 -12.30 11.52 1.65
N LEU A 213 -12.77 11.79 2.87
CA LEU A 213 -12.91 10.77 3.90
C LEU A 213 -14.08 9.86 3.58
N ASN A 214 -13.88 8.56 3.67
CA ASN A 214 -14.90 7.56 3.48
C ASN A 214 -15.87 7.60 4.67
N ARG A 215 -17.17 7.43 4.40
CA ARG A 215 -18.20 7.41 5.44
C ARG A 215 -18.46 6.01 6.00
N GLY A 216 -17.76 4.99 5.51
CA GLY A 216 -18.02 3.58 5.82
C GLY A 216 -19.38 3.09 5.33
N ARG A 217 -19.92 3.71 4.26
CA ARG A 217 -21.23 3.38 3.70
C ARG A 217 -21.09 2.91 2.25
N ASP A 218 -21.62 1.73 1.94
CA ASP A 218 -21.80 1.26 0.55
C ASP A 218 -23.03 1.94 -0.08
N ASN A 219 -23.05 3.28 -0.10
CA ASN A 219 -24.11 4.05 -0.75
C ASN A 219 -23.56 4.95 -1.86
N LYS A 220 -24.28 4.96 -2.99
CA LYS A 220 -23.75 5.37 -4.30
C LYS A 220 -23.40 6.86 -4.43
N THR A 221 -23.98 7.73 -3.62
CA THR A 221 -23.86 9.19 -3.78
C THR A 221 -23.26 9.90 -2.57
N THR A 222 -23.06 9.21 -1.45
CA THR A 222 -22.51 9.80 -0.22
C THR A 222 -21.39 8.95 0.38
N MET A 223 -20.69 8.18 -0.46
CA MET A 223 -19.58 7.33 -0.02
C MET A 223 -18.49 8.14 0.69
N PHE A 224 -18.18 9.34 0.17
CA PHE A 224 -17.18 10.22 0.74
C PHE A 224 -17.80 11.50 1.32
N GLU A 225 -17.07 12.12 2.23
CA GLU A 225 -17.27 13.51 2.63
C GLU A 225 -16.97 14.48 1.48
N SER A 226 -17.42 15.72 1.64
CA SER A 226 -16.95 16.78 0.74
C SER A 226 -15.43 16.92 0.88
N GLY A 227 -14.75 17.04 -0.26
CA GLY A 227 -13.30 17.16 -0.28
C GLY A 227 -12.83 18.34 0.56
N ARG A 228 -11.79 18.12 1.36
CA ARG A 228 -11.14 19.14 2.17
C ARG A 228 -9.67 19.25 1.76
N GLN A 229 -9.19 20.47 1.58
CA GLN A 229 -7.77 20.70 1.38
C GLN A 229 -7.02 20.37 2.68
N ILE A 230 -6.00 19.52 2.58
CA ILE A 230 -5.18 19.03 3.70
C ILE A 230 -3.69 19.25 3.47
N GLY A 231 -3.31 19.93 2.38
CA GLY A 231 -1.91 20.14 2.00
C GLY A 231 -1.75 21.09 0.82
N HIS A 232 -0.51 21.52 0.60
CA HIS A 232 -0.07 22.27 -0.58
C HIS A 232 1.42 22.02 -0.85
N GLY A 233 1.90 22.35 -2.05
CA GLY A 233 3.32 22.20 -2.44
C GLY A 233 3.73 20.81 -2.90
N TRP A 234 2.76 19.92 -3.19
CA TRP A 234 3.02 18.49 -3.49
C TRP A 234 3.49 18.21 -4.92
N ASN A 235 3.67 19.24 -5.75
CA ASN A 235 4.20 19.11 -7.11
C ASN A 235 5.71 18.78 -7.15
N GLY A 236 6.42 18.88 -6.02
CA GLY A 236 7.82 18.47 -5.91
C GLY A 236 8.05 16.96 -5.93
N PHE A 237 7.01 16.15 -5.74
CA PHE A 237 7.08 14.70 -5.63
C PHE A 237 6.64 14.00 -6.92
N ASP A 238 7.42 13.03 -7.39
CA ASP A 238 7.06 12.23 -8.57
C ASP A 238 6.16 11.04 -8.23
N THR A 239 6.27 10.53 -7.00
CA THR A 239 5.43 9.48 -6.42
C THR A 239 4.96 9.92 -5.04
N ILE A 240 3.72 9.56 -4.71
CA ILE A 240 3.13 9.73 -3.38
C ILE A 240 2.53 8.38 -2.99
N MET A 241 2.68 8.01 -1.73
CA MET A 241 2.18 6.76 -1.16
C MET A 241 1.55 7.07 0.19
N LEU A 242 0.50 6.33 0.55
CA LEU A 242 -0.03 6.30 1.91
C LEU A 242 0.34 4.96 2.55
N GLY A 243 0.61 4.95 3.84
CA GLY A 243 0.83 3.73 4.62
C GLY A 243 1.12 4.07 6.08
N ASP A 244 0.72 3.21 7.00
CA ASP A 244 1.00 3.38 8.42
C ASP A 244 2.48 3.02 8.71
N MET A 245 3.31 4.06 8.90
CA MET A 245 4.76 3.93 9.06
C MET A 245 5.20 3.97 10.52
N ASN A 246 4.30 4.31 11.45
CA ASN A 246 4.57 4.47 12.88
C ASN A 246 3.65 3.63 13.79
N THR A 247 2.72 2.88 13.20
CA THR A 247 1.80 1.91 13.82
C THR A 247 0.73 2.53 14.71
N ASP A 248 0.36 3.78 14.46
CA ASP A 248 -0.71 4.46 15.20
C ASP A 248 -2.12 4.20 14.63
N GLY A 249 -2.23 3.40 13.57
CA GLY A 249 -3.47 3.05 12.89
C GLY A 249 -3.95 4.14 11.92
N LEU A 250 -3.17 5.20 11.70
CA LEU A 250 -3.45 6.25 10.75
C LEU A 250 -2.44 6.18 9.60
N ALA A 251 -2.93 6.21 8.37
CA ALA A 251 -2.04 6.26 7.23
C ALA A 251 -1.24 7.57 7.22
N ASP A 252 0.09 7.43 7.23
CA ASP A 252 1.04 8.50 6.94
C ASP A 252 1.16 8.70 5.44
N ILE A 253 1.78 9.81 5.02
CA ILE A 253 2.09 10.06 3.62
C ILE A 253 3.60 10.07 3.39
N VAL A 254 4.04 9.37 2.37
CA VAL A 254 5.44 9.36 1.92
C VAL A 254 5.51 9.85 0.49
N GLY A 255 6.26 10.94 0.29
CA GLY A 255 6.56 11.49 -1.04
C GLY A 255 7.95 11.11 -1.49
N ARG A 256 8.10 10.67 -2.75
CA ARG A 256 9.40 10.50 -3.40
C ARG A 256 9.76 11.74 -4.20
N THR A 257 10.89 12.32 -3.85
CA THR A 257 11.50 13.44 -4.58
C THR A 257 12.24 12.92 -5.83
N LYS A 258 12.45 13.79 -6.82
CA LYS A 258 13.13 13.41 -8.08
C LYS A 258 14.58 12.96 -7.89
N ASP A 259 15.25 13.48 -6.86
CA ASP A 259 16.60 13.08 -6.43
C ASP A 259 16.61 11.76 -5.64
N GLY A 260 15.44 11.19 -5.35
CA GLY A 260 15.32 9.85 -4.79
C GLY A 260 15.27 9.81 -3.27
N ARG A 261 15.02 10.92 -2.59
CA ARG A 261 14.67 10.92 -1.16
C ARG A 261 13.20 10.54 -0.97
N LEU A 262 12.93 9.71 0.04
CA LEU A 262 11.60 9.45 0.57
C LEU A 262 11.38 10.34 1.78
N LEU A 263 10.35 11.19 1.73
CA LEU A 263 10.01 12.11 2.79
C LEU A 263 8.65 11.70 3.39
N GLN A 264 8.65 11.26 4.64
CA GLN A 264 7.45 10.96 5.41
C GLN A 264 6.91 12.24 6.05
N TYR A 265 5.61 12.41 6.00
CA TYR A 265 4.87 13.36 6.83
C TYR A 265 3.87 12.58 7.67
N THR A 266 4.03 12.64 8.99
CA THR A 266 3.28 11.82 9.92
C THR A 266 1.87 12.36 10.10
N ASN A 267 0.88 11.48 10.09
CA ASN A 267 -0.51 11.80 10.35
C ASN A 267 -0.74 11.94 11.87
N SER A 268 -1.39 13.03 12.27
CA SER A 268 -1.68 13.37 13.66
C SER A 268 -3.12 13.08 14.07
N GLY A 269 -3.96 12.62 13.14
CA GLY A 269 -5.40 12.45 13.33
C GLY A 269 -6.19 13.77 13.21
N ASN A 270 -5.54 14.94 13.16
CA ASN A 270 -6.23 16.20 12.92
C ASN A 270 -6.59 16.37 11.43
N MET A 271 -7.76 15.90 11.03
CA MET A 271 -8.13 15.82 9.63
C MET A 271 -8.23 17.15 8.86
N ASN A 272 -8.13 18.32 9.51
CA ASN A 272 -7.99 19.61 8.82
C ASN A 272 -6.58 19.81 8.25
N TRP A 273 -5.56 19.33 8.95
CA TRP A 273 -4.15 19.34 8.57
C TRP A 273 -3.51 18.08 9.18
N PRO A 274 -3.77 16.90 8.60
CA PRO A 274 -3.43 15.63 9.24
C PRO A 274 -1.93 15.48 9.35
N PHE A 275 -1.20 15.88 8.31
CA PHE A 275 0.23 15.65 8.19
C PHE A 275 1.07 16.71 8.91
N SER A 276 2.20 16.28 9.46
CA SER A 276 3.20 17.13 10.11
C SER A 276 3.65 18.30 9.23
N SER A 277 3.96 19.45 9.85
CA SER A 277 4.41 20.65 9.13
C SER A 277 5.81 20.51 8.52
N GLY A 278 6.62 19.58 9.04
CA GLY A 278 7.91 19.19 8.48
C GLY A 278 7.91 17.72 8.08
N SER A 279 8.82 17.36 7.18
CA SER A 279 9.05 15.97 6.77
C SER A 279 10.23 15.33 7.50
N ALA A 280 10.16 14.03 7.74
CA ALA A 280 11.33 13.20 8.03
C ALA A 280 11.82 12.53 6.73
N GLU A 281 13.12 12.59 6.45
CA GLU A 281 13.69 11.77 5.37
C GLU A 281 13.81 10.33 5.87
N VAL A 282 13.06 9.41 5.29
CA VAL A 282 13.00 7.98 5.67
C VAL A 282 13.79 7.06 4.75
N GLY A 283 14.41 7.62 3.71
CA GLY A 283 15.30 6.90 2.82
C GLY A 283 15.83 7.79 1.68
N HIS A 284 16.92 7.38 1.05
CA HIS A 284 17.50 8.04 -0.12
C HIS A 284 17.97 7.03 -1.17
N GLY A 285 18.29 7.52 -2.38
CA GLY A 285 18.75 6.68 -3.50
C GLY A 285 17.63 5.97 -4.28
N TRP A 286 16.38 6.36 -4.07
CA TRP A 286 15.20 5.70 -4.66
C TRP A 286 14.90 6.13 -6.11
N ASN A 287 15.70 7.04 -6.68
CA ASN A 287 15.62 7.48 -8.07
C ASN A 287 16.10 6.40 -9.08
N GLY A 288 16.78 5.36 -8.60
CA GLY A 288 17.10 4.17 -9.38
C GLY A 288 15.88 3.30 -9.73
N PHE A 289 14.82 3.38 -8.91
CA PHE A 289 13.61 2.59 -9.09
C PHE A 289 12.63 3.23 -10.07
N LYS A 290 12.01 2.40 -10.89
CA LYS A 290 10.91 2.76 -11.79
C LYS A 290 9.68 3.19 -10.99
N SER A 291 9.35 2.45 -9.94
CA SER A 291 8.28 2.77 -8.99
C SER A 291 8.65 2.30 -7.59
N VAL A 292 8.09 2.95 -6.59
CA VAL A 292 8.20 2.59 -5.17
C VAL A 292 6.79 2.49 -4.63
N HIS A 293 6.55 1.53 -3.75
CA HIS A 293 5.27 1.26 -3.11
C HIS A 293 5.48 1.02 -1.64
N LEU A 294 4.52 1.43 -0.81
CA LEU A 294 4.41 0.93 0.55
C LEU A 294 3.51 -0.30 0.55
N THR A 295 3.81 -1.27 1.40
CA THR A 295 2.95 -2.43 1.60
C THR A 295 1.97 -2.09 2.72
N ASN A 296 0.86 -1.48 2.33
CA ASN A 296 -0.16 -1.04 3.27
C ASN A 296 -0.69 -2.24 4.04
N MET A 297 -0.92 -2.01 5.33
CA MET A 297 -1.58 -2.98 6.19
C MET A 297 -2.94 -2.41 6.56
N TRP A 298 -3.94 -3.27 6.41
CA TRP A 298 -5.36 -2.99 6.56
C TRP A 298 -5.88 -3.70 7.81
#